data_AF-A0A5C1ANG7-F1
#
_entry.id   AF-A0A5C1ANG7-F1
#
_cell.length_a   1.000
_cell.length_b   1.000
_cell.length_c   1.000
_cell.angle_alpha   90.00
_cell.angle_beta   90.00
_cell.angle_gamma   90.00
#
_symmetry.space_group_name_H-M   'P 1'
#
loop_
_entity.id
_entity.type
_entity.pdbx_description
1 polymer ?
#
loop_
_entity_poly.entity_id
_entity_poly.type
_entity_poly.pdbx_seq_one_letter_code
_entity_poly.pdbx_strand_id
1 'polypeptide(L)'
;MLFLGSTLVGQDAKKDGEKPKDPTATKVKGQLPSGWAKIGLTDQQKQKVYTIDAKYDDEIAQLTEKIKEFKDKKKKEQLEVLTAEQKKRLEDNLKKSAGTDKDK
;
A
#
# COMPACT_ATOMS: atom_id res chain seq x y z
N MET A 1 24.31 60.17 -13.11
CA MET A 1 25.04 60.52 -11.87
C MET A 1 24.85 59.36 -10.90
N LEU A 2 25.97 58.86 -10.38
CA LEU A 2 26.16 57.71 -9.47
C LEU A 2 25.08 57.55 -8.38
N PHE A 3 24.64 56.30 -8.16
CA PHE A 3 24.44 55.78 -6.81
C PHE A 3 25.20 54.45 -6.68
N LEU A 4 26.21 54.48 -5.80
CA LEU A 4 26.97 53.34 -5.32
C LEU A 4 26.11 52.52 -4.35
N GLY A 5 26.37 51.20 -4.29
CA GLY A 5 25.92 50.37 -3.16
C GLY A 5 26.11 48.87 -3.38
N SER A 6 27.34 48.41 -3.58
CA SER A 6 27.69 46.98 -3.49
C SER A 6 27.89 46.57 -2.03
N THR A 7 27.23 45.50 -1.57
CA THR A 7 27.77 44.60 -0.55
C THR A 7 27.26 43.16 -0.72
N LEU A 8 28.15 42.33 -1.27
CA LEU A 8 28.53 40.98 -0.81
C LEU A 8 27.44 39.90 -0.64
N VAL A 9 27.35 39.06 -1.68
CA VAL A 9 26.97 37.64 -1.58
C VAL A 9 28.04 36.91 -0.76
N GLY A 10 27.70 36.50 0.46
CA GLY A 10 28.45 35.53 1.26
C GLY A 10 27.78 34.17 1.17
N GLN A 11 28.26 33.33 0.25
CA GLN A 11 27.89 31.93 0.11
C GLN A 11 29.01 31.11 0.73
N ASP A 12 28.80 30.56 1.94
CA ASP A 12 29.58 29.42 2.42
C ASP A 12 28.82 28.62 3.50
N ALA A 13 28.48 27.39 3.08
CA ALA A 13 28.36 26.14 3.82
C ALA A 13 28.00 26.19 5.32
N LYS A 14 26.78 25.72 5.68
CA LYS A 14 26.57 24.87 6.87
C LYS A 14 25.46 23.83 6.65
N LYS A 15 25.93 22.60 6.37
CA LYS A 15 25.55 21.35 7.05
C LYS A 15 24.05 21.00 7.09
N ASP A 16 23.69 20.04 6.24
CA ASP A 16 22.57 19.11 6.44
C ASP A 16 22.67 18.46 7.82
N GLY A 17 22.11 19.15 8.82
CA GLY A 17 21.69 18.58 10.08
C GLY A 17 20.19 18.42 9.98
N GLU A 18 19.75 17.17 9.86
CA GLU A 18 18.36 16.75 9.94
C GLU A 18 17.69 17.48 11.12
N LYS A 19 16.89 18.51 10.83
CA LYS A 19 16.16 19.26 11.86
C LYS A 19 15.22 18.29 12.58
N PRO A 20 15.11 18.35 13.92
CA PRO A 20 14.10 17.60 14.65
C PRO A 20 12.74 17.93 14.05
N LYS A 21 12.01 16.92 13.58
CA LYS A 21 10.65 17.10 13.06
C LYS A 21 9.82 17.78 14.15
N ASP A 22 9.23 18.91 13.78
CA ASP A 22 8.32 19.74 14.57
C ASP A 22 7.33 18.89 15.41
N PRO A 23 7.04 19.25 16.67
CA PRO A 23 6.06 18.57 17.52
C PRO A 23 4.60 18.77 17.07
N THR A 24 4.38 19.36 15.90
CA THR A 24 3.06 19.55 15.26
C THR A 24 2.78 18.56 14.13
N ALA A 25 3.63 17.55 13.92
CA ALA A 25 3.26 16.39 13.09
C ALA A 25 2.00 15.75 13.68
N THR A 26 0.87 15.92 13.00
CA THR A 26 -0.43 15.39 13.39
C THR A 26 -0.26 13.92 13.76
N LYS A 27 -0.53 13.57 15.03
CA LYS A 27 -0.36 12.20 15.52
C LYS A 27 -1.10 11.24 14.59
N VAL A 28 -0.38 10.29 14.03
CA VAL A 28 -0.95 9.24 13.20
C VAL A 28 -1.84 8.39 14.11
N LYS A 29 -3.07 8.14 13.66
CA LYS A 29 -4.01 7.24 14.35
C LYS A 29 -3.82 5.85 13.78
N GLY A 30 -3.85 4.84 14.65
CA GLY A 30 -3.69 3.45 14.26
C GLY A 30 -4.03 2.52 15.42
N GLN A 31 -3.94 1.23 15.16
CA GLN A 31 -4.08 0.19 16.18
C GLN A 31 -2.73 -0.48 16.40
N LEU A 32 -2.42 -0.80 17.66
CA LEU A 32 -1.22 -1.58 17.94
C LEU A 32 -1.47 -3.05 17.59
N PRO A 33 -0.45 -3.77 17.09
CA PRO A 33 -0.56 -5.20 16.90
C PRO A 33 -0.91 -5.92 18.21
N SER A 34 -1.51 -7.10 18.08
CA SER A 34 -2.00 -7.87 19.23
C SER A 34 -0.90 -8.10 20.26
N GLY A 35 -1.19 -7.77 21.53
CA GLY A 35 -0.25 -7.91 22.65
C GLY A 35 0.74 -6.76 22.85
N TRP A 36 0.90 -5.85 21.88
CA TRP A 36 1.91 -4.77 21.95
C TRP A 36 1.55 -3.67 22.97
N ALA A 37 0.26 -3.49 23.26
CA ALA A 37 -0.14 -2.57 24.31
C ALA A 37 0.36 -2.98 25.71
N LYS A 38 0.72 -4.26 25.91
CA LYS A 38 1.10 -4.83 27.22
C LYS A 38 2.59 -4.74 27.54
N ILE A 39 3.44 -4.35 26.59
CA ILE A 39 4.90 -4.33 26.76
C ILE A 39 5.46 -2.94 27.13
N GLY A 40 4.60 -2.00 27.51
CA GLY A 40 5.03 -0.69 28.01
C GLY A 40 5.62 0.24 26.94
N LEU A 41 5.13 0.20 25.70
CA LEU A 41 5.62 1.07 24.63
C LEU A 41 5.47 2.55 24.96
N THR A 42 6.50 3.33 24.65
CA THR A 42 6.44 4.80 24.71
C THR A 42 5.54 5.35 23.60
N ASP A 43 5.02 6.56 23.77
CA ASP A 43 4.18 7.19 22.74
C ASP A 43 4.93 7.40 21.42
N GLN A 44 6.24 7.66 21.48
CA GLN A 44 7.08 7.74 20.29
C GLN A 44 7.17 6.38 19.57
N GLN A 45 7.30 5.28 20.30
CA GLN A 45 7.28 3.93 19.70
C GLN A 45 5.93 3.63 19.06
N LYS A 46 4.81 3.94 19.74
CA LYS A 46 3.46 3.77 19.18
C LYS A 46 3.28 4.55 17.89
N GLN A 47 3.70 5.82 17.85
CA GLN A 47 3.63 6.65 16.65
C GLN A 47 4.47 6.10 15.49
N LYS A 48 5.64 5.52 15.78
CA LYS A 48 6.45 4.83 14.77
C LYS A 48 5.73 3.60 14.23
N VAL A 49 5.12 2.79 15.10
CA VAL A 49 4.34 1.61 14.71
C VAL A 49 3.19 2.01 13.79
N TYR A 50 2.38 3.01 14.16
CA TYR A 50 1.26 3.45 13.31
C TYR A 50 1.72 3.96 11.94
N THR A 51 2.86 4.64 11.88
CA THR A 51 3.45 5.08 10.61
C THR A 51 3.89 3.90 9.75
N ILE A 52 4.49 2.87 10.37
CA ILE A 52 4.91 1.65 9.70
C ILE A 52 3.69 0.90 9.15
N ASP A 53 2.67 0.70 9.98
CA ASP A 53 1.44 0.00 9.61
C ASP A 53 0.76 0.71 8.43
N ALA A 54 0.54 2.03 8.53
CA ALA A 54 -0.10 2.80 7.45
C ALA A 54 0.67 2.68 6.11
N LYS A 55 2.00 2.76 6.15
CA LYS A 55 2.82 2.62 4.94
C LYS A 55 2.62 1.24 4.30
N TYR A 56 2.70 0.18 5.09
CA TYR A 56 2.65 -1.17 4.55
C TYR A 56 1.23 -1.60 4.20
N ASP A 57 0.21 -1.12 4.91
CA ASP A 57 -1.19 -1.34 4.54
C ASP A 57 -1.49 -0.77 3.15
N ASP A 58 -1.01 0.44 2.85
CA ASP A 58 -1.14 1.05 1.52
C ASP A 58 -0.40 0.24 0.43
N GLU A 59 0.83 -0.21 0.70
CA GLU A 59 1.59 -1.05 -0.23
C GLU A 59 0.91 -2.42 -0.45
N ILE A 60 0.40 -3.04 0.60
CA ILE A 60 -0.34 -4.31 0.54
C ILE A 60 -1.64 -4.16 -0.25
N ALA A 61 -2.38 -3.06 -0.07
CA ALA A 61 -3.60 -2.79 -0.83
C ALA A 61 -3.32 -2.74 -2.34
N GLN A 62 -2.29 -2.00 -2.75
CA GLN A 62 -1.88 -1.91 -4.15
C GLN A 62 -1.44 -3.26 -4.72
N LEU A 63 -0.69 -4.05 -3.95
CA LEU A 63 -0.27 -5.39 -4.38
C LEU A 63 -1.46 -6.35 -4.49
N THR A 64 -2.43 -6.24 -3.58
CA THR A 64 -3.65 -7.06 -3.59
C THR A 64 -4.50 -6.78 -4.83
N GLU A 65 -4.62 -5.51 -5.23
CA GLU A 65 -5.29 -5.12 -6.48
C GLU A 65 -4.58 -5.72 -7.70
N LYS A 66 -3.25 -5.65 -7.76
CA LYS A 66 -2.46 -6.28 -8.85
C LYS A 66 -2.63 -7.79 -8.88
N ILE A 67 -2.65 -8.45 -7.72
CA ILE A 67 -2.90 -9.89 -7.63
C ILE A 67 -4.29 -10.23 -8.18
N LYS A 68 -5.31 -9.42 -7.88
CA LYS A 68 -6.66 -9.60 -8.43
C LYS A 68 -6.65 -9.45 -9.95
N GLU A 69 -6.03 -8.39 -10.46
CA GLU A 69 -5.91 -8.16 -11.91
C GLU A 69 -5.22 -9.33 -12.62
N PHE A 70 -4.11 -9.83 -12.09
CA PHE A 70 -3.42 -10.97 -12.67
C PHE A 70 -4.23 -12.27 -12.60
N LYS A 71 -5.01 -12.49 -11.54
CA LYS A 71 -5.92 -13.64 -11.47
C LYS A 71 -6.99 -13.56 -12.57
N ASP A 72 -7.58 -12.39 -12.76
CA ASP A 72 -8.61 -12.14 -13.78
C ASP A 72 -8.02 -12.31 -15.19
N LYS A 73 -6.84 -11.71 -15.45
CA LYS A 73 -6.11 -11.84 -16.72
C LYS A 73 -5.70 -13.28 -17.01
N LYS A 74 -5.10 -13.98 -16.04
CA LYS A 74 -4.74 -15.39 -16.17
C LYS A 74 -5.96 -16.23 -16.55
N LYS A 75 -7.10 -16.04 -15.89
CA LYS A 75 -8.33 -16.76 -16.21
C LYS A 75 -8.80 -16.47 -17.64
N LYS A 76 -8.76 -15.21 -18.06
CA LYS A 76 -9.11 -14.82 -19.43
C LYS A 76 -8.21 -15.50 -20.46
N GLU A 77 -6.89 -15.41 -20.29
CA GLU A 77 -5.92 -16.03 -21.20
C GLU A 77 -6.05 -17.56 -21.24
N GLN A 78 -6.32 -18.19 -20.10
CA GLN A 78 -6.63 -19.63 -20.03
C GLN A 78 -7.88 -20.00 -20.84
N LEU A 79 -8.90 -19.14 -20.89
CA LEU A 79 -10.09 -19.37 -21.69
C LEU A 79 -9.84 -19.10 -23.18
N GLU A 80 -8.98 -18.14 -23.53
CA GLU A 80 -8.69 -17.78 -24.92
C GLU A 80 -8.06 -18.93 -25.71
N VAL A 81 -7.27 -19.78 -25.06
CA VAL A 81 -6.65 -20.95 -25.71
C VAL A 81 -7.62 -22.13 -25.94
N LEU A 82 -8.85 -22.06 -25.42
CA LEU A 82 -9.84 -23.11 -25.60
C LEU A 82 -10.66 -22.94 -26.88
N THR A 83 -11.00 -24.06 -27.51
CA THR A 83 -11.95 -24.08 -28.62
C THR A 83 -13.37 -23.76 -28.15
N ALA A 84 -14.25 -23.37 -29.09
CA ALA A 84 -15.66 -23.10 -28.78
C ALA A 84 -16.35 -24.31 -28.12
N GLU A 85 -16.06 -25.52 -28.59
CA GLU A 85 -16.60 -26.75 -28.00
C GLU A 85 -16.09 -26.99 -26.58
N GLN A 86 -14.80 -26.75 -26.33
CA GLN A 86 -14.21 -26.89 -25.00
C GLN A 86 -14.79 -25.87 -24.00
N LYS A 87 -15.01 -24.63 -24.43
CA LYS A 87 -15.67 -23.58 -23.62
C LYS A 87 -17.09 -23.99 -23.25
N LYS A 88 -17.87 -24.50 -24.21
CA LYS A 88 -19.24 -24.97 -23.96
C LYS A 88 -19.27 -26.11 -22.92
N ARG A 89 -18.39 -27.11 -23.08
CA ARG A 89 -18.26 -28.22 -22.11
C ARG A 89 -17.86 -27.72 -20.72
N LEU A 90 -16.96 -26.73 -20.64
CA LEU A 90 -16.55 -26.13 -19.38
C LEU A 90 -17.72 -25.41 -18.69
N GLU A 91 -18.50 -24.62 -19.43
CA GLU A 91 -19.70 -23.94 -18.90
C GLU A 91 -20.76 -24.94 -18.38
N ASP A 92 -21.01 -26.01 -19.13
CA ASP A 92 -21.97 -27.05 -18.74
C ASP A 92 -21.53 -27.76 -17.44
N ASN A 93 -20.24 -28.05 -17.29
CA ASN A 93 -19.68 -28.63 -16.07
C ASN A 93 -19.82 -27.69 -14.86
N LEU A 94 -19.55 -26.38 -15.04
CA LEU A 94 -19.67 -25.39 -13.96
C LEU A 94 -21.12 -25.21 -13.48
N LYS A 95 -22.10 -25.23 -14.40
CA LYS A 95 -23.52 -25.17 -14.06
C LYS A 95 -23.96 -26.42 -13.27
N LYS A 96 -23.48 -27.60 -13.67
CA LYS A 96 -23.77 -28.87 -12.98
C LYS A 96 -23.22 -28.87 -11.55
N SER A 97 -21.98 -28.42 -11.33
CA SER A 97 -21.41 -28.33 -9.98
C SER A 97 -22.15 -27.34 -9.09
N ALA A 98 -22.58 -26.19 -9.64
CA ALA A 98 -23.33 -25.19 -8.86
C ALA A 98 -24.76 -25.62 -8.50
N GLY A 99 -25.36 -26.55 -9.27
CA GLY A 99 -26.66 -27.15 -8.95
C GLY A 99 -26.58 -28.22 -7.88
N THR A 100 -25.48 -28.98 -7.82
CA THR A 100 -25.34 -30.13 -6.89
C THR A 100 -25.10 -29.69 -5.42
N ASP A 101 -24.68 -28.45 -5.20
CA ASP A 101 -24.38 -27.88 -3.87
C ASP A 101 -25.61 -27.26 -3.18
N LYS A 102 -26.76 -27.17 -3.88
CA LYS A 102 -28.02 -26.64 -3.31
C LYS A 102 -28.99 -27.72 -2.82
N ASP A 103 -28.75 -28.98 -3.20
CA ASP A 103 -29.62 -30.13 -2.88
C ASP A 103 -29.02 -31.01 -1.75
N LYS A 104 -28.02 -30.51 -1.01
CA LYS A 104 -27.32 -31.26 0.04
C LYS A 104 -27.21 -30.49 1.36
#